data_AF-A0A842P062-F1
#
_entry.id   AF-A0A842P062-F1
#
_cell.length_a   1.000
_cell.length_b   1.000
_cell.length_c   1.000
_cell.angle_alpha   90.00
_cell.angle_beta   90.00
_cell.angle_gamma   90.00
#
_symmetry.space_group_name_H-M   'P 1'
#
loop_
_entity.id
_entity.type
_entity.pdbx_description
1 polymer ?
#
loop_
_entity_poly.entity_id
_entity_poly.type
_entity_poly.pdbx_seq_one_letter_code
_entity_poly.pdbx_strand_id
1 'polypeptide(L)'
;MINVKKFGIIAAIAILFGIFIFSLINAFYERPEYDDFCKRELYMQKAPYLQEKLNCTPIEVDDAEAEVCQEQGGEFTPIYEEGCVKEFKCETCMNEYDEVRENYEFFVFIMSSILGLVAVILSIYLPYKKDSLKEWILTGFLIGGLIAIFVGTGRYFSDLHRILRPIIILIEILLVIFVAYKKIKK
;
A
#
# COMPACT_ATOMS: atom_id res chain seq x y z
N MET A 1 -12.70 24.90 28.36
CA MET A 1 -11.21 24.85 28.44
C MET A 1 -10.77 23.47 27.99
N ILE A 2 -9.92 23.37 26.97
CA ILE A 2 -9.39 22.08 26.49
C ILE A 2 -8.50 21.52 27.60
N ASN A 3 -8.87 20.36 28.14
CA ASN A 3 -8.03 19.67 29.12
C ASN A 3 -6.88 18.99 28.38
N VAL A 4 -5.71 19.62 28.39
CA VAL A 4 -4.51 19.20 27.65
C VAL A 4 -4.16 17.73 27.95
N LYS A 5 -4.35 17.27 29.19
CA LYS A 5 -4.11 15.87 29.58
C LYS A 5 -5.06 14.90 28.87
N LYS A 6 -6.36 15.25 28.81
CA LYS A 6 -7.39 14.45 28.11
C LYS A 6 -7.07 14.35 26.62
N PHE A 7 -6.76 15.48 25.99
CA PHE A 7 -6.41 15.51 24.57
C PHE A 7 -5.14 14.70 24.27
N GLY A 8 -4.09 14.85 25.08
CA GLY A 8 -2.84 14.12 24.92
C GLY A 8 -3.02 12.60 24.96
N ILE A 9 -3.84 12.10 25.89
CA ILE A 9 -4.13 10.66 26.00
C ILE A 9 -4.91 10.16 24.78
N ILE A 10 -5.94 10.89 24.35
CA ILE A 10 -6.74 10.53 23.16
C ILE A 10 -5.86 10.47 21.91
N ALA A 11 -5.01 11.47 21.70
CA ALA A 11 -4.12 11.55 20.55
C ALA A 11 -3.08 10.41 20.56
N ALA A 12 -2.46 10.15 21.72
CA ALA A 12 -1.51 9.05 21.87
C ALA A 12 -2.14 7.69 21.54
N ILE A 13 -3.35 7.42 22.07
CA ILE A 13 -4.07 6.17 21.79
C ILE A 13 -4.42 6.08 20.30
N ALA A 14 -4.94 7.16 19.70
CA ALA A 14 -5.32 7.15 18.28
C ALA A 14 -4.12 6.83 17.37
N ILE A 15 -2.97 7.47 17.61
CA ILE A 15 -1.74 7.27 16.83
C ILE A 15 -1.19 5.86 17.05
N LEU A 16 -1.01 5.44 18.30
CA LEU A 16 -0.47 4.12 18.63
C LEU A 16 -1.37 2.99 18.13
N PHE A 17 -2.69 3.18 18.19
CA PHE A 17 -3.63 2.21 17.65
C PHE A 17 -3.54 2.10 16.12
N GLY A 18 -3.41 3.24 15.42
CA GLY A 18 -3.16 3.23 13.98
C GLY A 18 -1.88 2.47 13.63
N ILE A 19 -0.76 2.81 14.29
CA ILE A 19 0.53 2.11 14.10
C ILE A 19 0.39 0.62 14.41
N PHE A 20 -0.30 0.27 15.50
CA PHE A 20 -0.54 -1.12 15.90
C PHE A 20 -1.28 -1.90 14.81
N ILE A 21 -2.34 -1.35 14.21
CA ILE A 21 -3.07 -2.02 13.11
C ILE A 21 -2.13 -2.31 11.95
N PHE A 22 -1.35 -1.33 11.48
CA PHE A 22 -0.46 -1.55 10.34
C PHE A 22 0.69 -2.51 10.67
N SER A 23 1.24 -2.42 11.87
CA SER A 23 2.25 -3.37 12.34
C SER A 23 1.69 -4.79 12.45
N LEU A 24 0.43 -4.93 12.87
CA LEU A 24 -0.24 -6.21 12.97
C LEU A 24 -0.45 -6.83 11.59
N ILE A 25 -0.92 -6.05 10.62
CA ILE A 25 -1.09 -6.52 9.24
C ILE A 25 0.25 -6.95 8.66
N ASN A 26 1.30 -6.13 8.81
CA ASN A 26 2.64 -6.45 8.33
C ASN A 26 3.24 -7.71 8.97
N ALA A 27 2.84 -8.05 10.21
CA ALA A 27 3.32 -9.25 10.88
C ALA A 27 2.69 -10.54 10.34
N PHE A 28 1.50 -10.45 9.72
CA PHE A 28 0.81 -11.60 9.12
C PHE A 28 0.91 -11.66 7.60
N TYR A 29 1.18 -10.53 6.96
CA TYR A 29 1.28 -10.41 5.51
C TYR A 29 2.45 -9.48 5.19
N GLU A 30 3.54 -10.06 4.71
CA GLU A 30 4.78 -9.34 4.43
C GLU A 30 4.63 -8.45 3.19
N ARG A 31 5.28 -7.29 3.23
CA ARG A 31 5.26 -6.36 2.12
C ARG A 31 6.17 -6.89 1.01
N PRO A 32 5.71 -6.95 -0.25
CA PRO A 32 6.60 -7.34 -1.35
C PRO A 32 7.71 -6.31 -1.52
N GLU A 33 8.96 -6.77 -1.59
CA GLU A 33 10.11 -5.91 -1.89
C GLU A 33 10.45 -5.99 -3.37
N TYR A 34 10.76 -4.86 -3.99
CA TYR A 34 11.09 -4.79 -5.42
C TYR A 34 12.26 -5.71 -5.80
N ASP A 35 13.25 -5.84 -4.91
CA ASP A 35 14.45 -6.64 -5.15
C ASP A 35 14.17 -8.15 -5.18
N ASP A 36 13.04 -8.61 -4.64
CA ASP A 36 12.61 -10.01 -4.72
C ASP A 36 12.18 -10.42 -6.13
N PHE A 37 11.71 -9.44 -6.91
CA PHE A 37 11.24 -9.62 -8.28
C PHE A 37 12.30 -9.18 -9.28
N CYS A 38 12.84 -7.98 -9.11
CA CYS A 38 13.77 -7.35 -10.03
C CYS A 38 15.20 -7.35 -9.44
N LYS A 39 15.94 -8.45 -9.64
CA LYS A 39 17.31 -8.59 -9.16
C LYS A 39 18.25 -7.61 -9.86
N ARG A 40 18.71 -6.59 -9.13
CA ARG A 40 19.63 -5.54 -9.61
C ARG A 40 20.94 -6.03 -10.23
N GLU A 41 21.38 -7.26 -9.93
CA GLU A 41 22.65 -7.81 -10.44
C GLU A 41 22.62 -8.07 -11.96
N LEU A 42 21.46 -8.31 -12.56
CA LEU A 42 21.34 -8.54 -14.02
C LEU A 42 21.30 -7.23 -14.82
N TYR A 43 20.76 -6.15 -14.25
CA TYR A 43 20.56 -4.87 -14.94
C TYR A 43 21.75 -3.90 -14.83
N MET A 44 22.73 -4.23 -13.99
CA MET A 44 23.98 -3.46 -13.84
C MET A 44 25.19 -4.17 -14.43
N GLN A 45 25.03 -4.92 -15.52
CA GLN A 45 26.12 -4.93 -16.49
C GLN A 45 26.19 -3.54 -17.12
N LYS A 46 26.84 -2.62 -16.40
CA LYS A 46 27.15 -1.27 -16.89
C LYS A 46 27.71 -1.44 -18.28
N ALA A 47 27.05 -0.86 -19.29
CA ALA A 47 27.65 -0.67 -20.59
C ALA A 47 29.07 -0.13 -20.33
N PRO A 48 30.14 -0.85 -20.72
CA PRO A 48 31.47 -0.36 -20.45
C PRO A 48 31.58 1.03 -21.05
N TYR A 49 32.14 1.96 -20.30
CA TYR A 49 32.55 3.26 -20.81
C TYR A 49 33.26 3.01 -22.14
N LEU A 50 32.63 3.44 -23.24
CA LEU A 50 33.03 3.22 -24.63
C LEU A 50 34.54 2.98 -24.73
N GLN A 51 34.95 1.71 -24.71
CA GLN A 51 36.30 1.37 -25.10
C GLN A 51 36.32 1.51 -26.61
N GLU A 52 37.08 2.49 -27.10
CA GLU A 52 37.42 2.64 -28.51
C GLU A 52 37.87 1.25 -29.05
N LYS A 53 36.99 0.62 -29.85
CA LYS A 53 37.15 -0.66 -30.56
C LYS A 53 36.62 -1.94 -29.89
N LEU A 54 35.39 -1.95 -29.38
CA LEU A 54 34.66 -3.21 -29.23
C LEU A 54 33.99 -3.58 -30.57
N ASN A 55 34.48 -4.63 -31.25
CA ASN A 55 33.84 -5.17 -32.47
C ASN A 55 32.67 -6.07 -32.07
N CYS A 56 31.53 -5.46 -31.72
CA CYS A 56 30.31 -6.22 -31.44
C CYS A 56 29.62 -6.65 -32.74
N THR A 57 29.14 -7.89 -32.78
CA THR A 57 28.19 -8.32 -33.82
C THR A 57 26.82 -7.74 -33.51
N PRO A 58 26.16 -7.04 -34.45
CA PRO A 58 24.79 -6.58 -34.25
C PRO A 58 23.87 -7.80 -34.12
N ILE A 59 23.04 -7.79 -33.09
CA ILE A 59 21.98 -8.77 -32.89
C ILE A 59 20.69 -8.12 -33.35
N GLU A 60 20.00 -8.75 -34.28
CA GLU A 60 18.65 -8.34 -34.68
C GLU A 60 17.66 -8.83 -33.62
N VAL A 61 16.80 -7.92 -33.17
CA VAL A 61 15.65 -8.28 -32.32
C VAL A 61 14.55 -8.77 -33.23
N ASP A 62 13.98 -9.93 -32.94
CA ASP A 62 12.77 -10.38 -33.62
C ASP A 62 11.59 -9.53 -33.16
N ASP A 63 11.01 -8.75 -34.06
CA ASP A 63 9.86 -7.90 -33.80
C ASP A 63 8.67 -8.71 -33.25
N ALA A 64 8.53 -9.98 -33.65
CA ALA A 64 7.47 -10.86 -33.14
C ALA A 64 7.70 -11.24 -31.67
N GLU A 65 8.94 -11.49 -31.26
CA GLU A 65 9.27 -11.77 -29.85
C GLU A 65 9.11 -10.52 -28.99
N ALA A 66 9.45 -9.35 -29.54
CA ALA A 66 9.25 -8.06 -28.88
C ALA A 66 7.76 -7.75 -28.63
N GLU A 67 6.90 -8.03 -29.61
CA GLU A 67 5.45 -7.87 -29.47
C GLU A 67 4.89 -8.81 -28.39
N VAL A 68 5.27 -10.10 -28.41
CA VAL A 68 4.85 -11.08 -27.39
C VAL A 68 5.28 -10.67 -25.98
N CYS A 69 6.48 -10.10 -25.83
CA CYS A 69 6.94 -9.60 -24.54
C CYS A 69 6.14 -8.40 -24.05
N GLN A 70 5.81 -7.46 -24.93
CA GLN A 70 4.95 -6.32 -24.59
C GLN A 70 3.52 -6.76 -24.24
N GLU A 71 3.00 -7.81 -24.88
CA GLU A 71 1.70 -8.39 -24.52
C GLU A 71 1.70 -9.01 -23.12
N GLN A 72 2.83 -9.58 -22.71
CA GLN A 72 3.08 -10.03 -21.32
C GLN A 72 3.41 -8.84 -20.38
N GLY A 73 3.48 -7.64 -20.96
CA GLY A 73 3.87 -6.36 -20.35
C GLY A 73 5.31 -6.34 -19.81
N GLY A 74 6.16 -7.24 -20.29
CA GLY A 74 7.59 -7.19 -20.04
C GLY A 74 8.28 -6.11 -20.87
N GLU A 75 9.50 -5.79 -20.48
CA GLU A 75 10.39 -4.90 -21.22
C GLU A 75 11.53 -5.71 -21.85
N PHE A 76 11.80 -5.47 -23.13
CA PHE A 76 12.95 -6.05 -23.82
C PHE A 76 14.22 -5.37 -23.34
N THR A 77 15.05 -6.09 -22.59
CA THR A 77 16.29 -5.56 -22.05
C THR A 77 17.51 -6.29 -22.64
N PRO A 78 18.54 -5.55 -23.06
CA PRO A 78 19.78 -6.15 -23.57
C PRO A 78 20.61 -6.70 -22.42
N ILE A 79 21.04 -7.95 -22.54
CA ILE A 79 22.03 -8.56 -21.67
C ILE A 79 23.40 -8.36 -22.30
N TYR A 80 24.29 -7.72 -21.56
CA TYR A 80 25.66 -7.51 -21.99
C TYR A 80 26.54 -8.71 -21.61
N GLU A 81 27.58 -8.96 -22.37
CA GLU A 81 28.71 -9.82 -22.00
C GLU A 81 29.97 -9.19 -22.62
N GLU A 82 31.00 -8.97 -21.80
CA GLU A 82 32.24 -8.28 -22.22
C GLU A 82 32.01 -6.88 -22.85
N GLY A 83 30.82 -6.28 -22.64
CA GLY A 83 30.47 -4.97 -23.19
C GLY A 83 29.68 -4.96 -24.49
N CYS A 84 29.47 -6.12 -25.10
CA CYS A 84 28.59 -6.28 -26.25
C CYS A 84 27.24 -6.82 -25.80
N VAL A 85 26.17 -6.46 -26.52
CA VAL A 85 24.87 -7.12 -26.35
C VAL A 85 25.02 -8.56 -26.84
N LYS A 86 24.73 -9.54 -25.99
CA LYS A 86 24.79 -10.97 -26.31
C LYS A 86 23.43 -11.54 -26.67
N GLU A 87 22.40 -11.07 -25.99
CA GLU A 87 21.03 -11.50 -26.17
C GLU A 87 20.09 -10.42 -25.63
N PHE A 88 18.85 -10.46 -26.11
CA PHE A 88 17.77 -9.69 -25.51
C PHE A 88 16.89 -10.65 -24.71
N LYS A 89 16.45 -10.18 -23.54
CA LYS A 89 15.54 -10.95 -22.70
C LYS A 89 14.30 -10.12 -22.41
N CYS A 90 13.15 -10.79 -22.46
CA CYS A 90 11.91 -10.23 -21.96
C CYS A 90 11.91 -10.25 -20.43
N GLU A 91 11.81 -9.08 -19.81
CA GLU A 91 11.80 -8.94 -18.35
C GLU A 91 10.41 -8.50 -17.86
N THR A 92 9.68 -9.41 -17.22
CA THR A 92 8.33 -9.22 -16.68
C THR A 92 8.33 -8.80 -15.20
N CYS A 93 9.51 -8.62 -14.60
CA CYS A 93 9.64 -8.46 -13.15
C CYS A 93 8.85 -7.27 -12.58
N MET A 94 8.72 -6.18 -13.34
CA MET A 94 7.97 -4.99 -12.91
C MET A 94 6.48 -5.29 -12.78
N ASN A 95 5.91 -6.02 -13.76
CA ASN A 95 4.51 -6.40 -13.72
C ASN A 95 4.22 -7.41 -12.62
N GLU A 96 5.11 -8.40 -12.45
CA GLU A 96 4.98 -9.38 -11.37
C GLU A 96 5.02 -8.70 -10.00
N TYR A 97 5.93 -7.73 -9.81
CA TYR A 97 5.99 -6.91 -8.61
C TYR A 97 4.72 -6.08 -8.42
N ASP A 98 4.25 -5.40 -9.47
CA ASP A 98 3.05 -4.56 -9.38
C ASP A 98 1.79 -5.36 -9.08
N GLU A 99 1.64 -6.56 -9.66
CA GLU A 99 0.51 -7.47 -9.39
C GLU A 99 0.52 -7.93 -7.92
N VAL A 100 1.67 -8.35 -7.39
CA VAL A 100 1.77 -8.78 -5.98
C VAL A 100 1.60 -7.59 -5.04
N ARG A 101 2.15 -6.42 -5.39
CA ARG A 101 1.99 -5.18 -4.62
C ARG A 101 0.54 -4.72 -4.57
N GLU A 102 -0.19 -4.76 -5.69
CA GLU A 102 -1.61 -4.39 -5.74
C GLU A 102 -2.45 -5.32 -4.85
N ASN A 103 -2.22 -6.63 -4.92
CA ASN A 103 -2.87 -7.61 -4.07
C ASN A 103 -2.57 -7.38 -2.57
N TYR A 104 -1.32 -7.03 -2.26
CA TYR A 104 -0.91 -6.66 -0.91
C TYR A 104 -1.63 -5.40 -0.41
N GLU A 105 -1.64 -4.32 -1.19
CA GLU A 105 -2.31 -3.08 -0.79
C GLU A 105 -3.82 -3.27 -0.65
N PHE A 106 -4.44 -4.11 -1.49
CA PHE A 106 -5.84 -4.51 -1.34
C PHE A 106 -6.09 -5.23 -0.01
N PHE A 107 -5.24 -6.20 0.32
CA PHE A 107 -5.35 -6.92 1.59
C PHE A 107 -5.19 -5.99 2.79
N VAL A 108 -4.21 -5.08 2.77
CA VAL A 108 -3.99 -4.06 3.82
C VAL A 108 -5.22 -3.17 3.95
N PHE A 109 -5.81 -2.72 2.85
CA PHE A 109 -7.02 -1.91 2.84
C PHE A 109 -8.19 -2.64 3.51
N ILE A 110 -8.46 -3.89 3.14
CA ILE A 110 -9.56 -4.68 3.72
C ILE A 110 -9.33 -4.92 5.21
N MET A 111 -8.13 -5.33 5.61
CA MET A 111 -7.83 -5.65 6.99
C MET A 111 -7.87 -4.41 7.90
N SER A 112 -7.29 -3.30 7.46
CA SER A 112 -7.36 -2.02 8.20
C SER A 112 -8.79 -1.50 8.28
N SER A 113 -9.60 -1.68 7.23
CA SER A 113 -11.02 -1.32 7.22
C SER A 113 -11.83 -2.12 8.23
N ILE A 114 -11.64 -3.44 8.28
CA ILE A 114 -12.32 -4.32 9.23
C ILE A 114 -11.92 -3.97 10.67
N LEU A 115 -10.60 -3.91 10.96
CA LEU A 115 -10.10 -3.62 12.30
C LEU A 115 -10.49 -2.21 12.77
N GLY A 116 -10.41 -1.23 11.88
CA GLY A 116 -10.84 0.13 12.14
C GLY A 116 -12.35 0.22 12.40
N LEU A 117 -13.17 -0.47 11.60
CA LEU A 117 -14.62 -0.52 11.80
C LEU A 117 -14.99 -1.18 13.12
N VAL A 118 -14.34 -2.29 13.48
CA VAL A 118 -14.52 -2.96 14.78
C VAL A 118 -14.19 -1.99 15.91
N ALA A 119 -13.09 -1.25 15.82
CA ALA A 119 -12.72 -0.25 16.82
C ALA A 119 -13.76 0.87 16.94
N VAL A 120 -14.28 1.38 15.82
CA VAL A 120 -15.35 2.39 15.80
C VAL A 120 -16.64 1.87 16.44
N ILE A 121 -17.06 0.65 16.10
CA ILE A 121 -18.26 0.01 16.66
C ILE A 121 -18.09 -0.17 18.17
N LEU A 122 -16.99 -0.78 18.63
CA LEU A 122 -16.72 -0.97 20.05
C LEU A 122 -16.76 0.35 20.81
N SER A 123 -16.17 1.40 20.23
CA SER A 123 -16.14 2.74 20.81
C SER A 123 -17.52 3.37 20.99
N ILE A 124 -18.47 3.09 20.09
CA ILE A 124 -19.85 3.64 20.14
C ILE A 124 -20.74 2.84 21.09
N TYR A 125 -20.61 1.52 21.08
CA TYR A 125 -21.54 0.61 21.76
C TYR A 125 -21.14 0.32 23.21
N LEU A 126 -19.85 0.36 23.57
CA LEU A 126 -19.43 0.19 24.96
C LEU A 126 -19.94 1.35 25.84
N PRO A 127 -20.68 1.07 26.93
CA PRO A 127 -21.15 2.11 27.84
C PRO A 127 -19.99 2.68 28.66
N TYR A 128 -19.90 4.00 28.74
CA TYR A 128 -18.94 4.71 29.57
C TYR A 128 -19.63 5.81 30.37
N LYS A 129 -19.09 6.12 31.55
CA LYS A 129 -19.50 7.30 32.32
C LYS A 129 -18.77 8.53 31.79
N LYS A 130 -19.46 9.67 31.72
CA LYS A 130 -18.84 10.96 31.38
C LYS A 130 -17.68 11.25 32.35
N ASP A 131 -16.57 11.75 31.82
CA ASP A 131 -15.31 12.07 32.51
C ASP A 131 -14.58 10.87 33.14
N SER A 132 -14.86 9.66 32.66
CA SER A 132 -14.06 8.49 33.02
C SER A 132 -12.87 8.29 32.07
N LEU A 133 -11.81 7.66 32.55
CA LEU A 133 -10.66 7.23 31.73
C LEU A 133 -11.12 6.37 30.53
N LYS A 134 -12.22 5.62 30.68
CA LYS A 134 -12.83 4.81 29.62
C LYS A 134 -13.34 5.66 28.46
N GLU A 135 -13.89 6.85 28.72
CA GLU A 135 -14.31 7.78 27.65
C GLU A 135 -13.12 8.20 26.79
N TRP A 136 -11.97 8.45 27.42
CA TRP A 136 -10.77 8.91 26.71
C TRP A 136 -10.18 7.78 25.86
N ILE A 137 -10.14 6.56 26.40
CA ILE A 137 -9.69 5.37 25.69
C ILE A 137 -10.58 5.08 24.48
N LEU A 138 -11.91 5.03 24.67
CA LEU A 138 -12.86 4.75 23.59
C LEU A 138 -12.87 5.88 22.54
N THR A 139 -12.67 7.14 22.95
CA THR A 139 -12.53 8.23 21.98
C THR A 139 -11.24 8.10 21.18
N GLY A 140 -10.15 7.68 21.81
CA GLY A 140 -8.89 7.34 21.14
C GLY A 140 -9.05 6.22 20.12
N PHE A 141 -9.72 5.12 20.49
CA PHE A 141 -10.03 4.02 19.56
C PHE A 141 -10.96 4.44 18.41
N LEU A 142 -11.94 5.31 18.66
CA LEU A 142 -12.80 5.84 17.61
C LEU A 142 -12.00 6.63 16.58
N ILE A 143 -11.15 7.56 17.04
CA ILE A 143 -10.33 8.39 16.14
C ILE A 143 -9.27 7.53 15.46
N GLY A 144 -8.59 6.66 16.20
CA GLY A 144 -7.58 5.74 15.65
C GLY A 144 -8.17 4.77 14.63
N GLY A 145 -9.39 4.26 14.87
CA GLY A 145 -10.09 3.39 13.92
C GLY A 145 -10.46 4.11 12.64
N LEU A 146 -10.95 5.36 12.73
CA LEU A 146 -11.16 6.20 11.55
C LEU A 146 -9.85 6.48 10.80
N ILE A 147 -8.76 6.82 11.50
CA ILE A 147 -7.44 7.02 10.90
C ILE A 147 -6.98 5.75 10.19
N ALA A 148 -7.13 4.58 10.80
CA ALA A 148 -6.74 3.30 10.19
C ALA A 148 -7.51 3.03 8.89
N ILE A 149 -8.82 3.28 8.88
CA ILE A 149 -9.66 3.19 7.66
C ILE A 149 -9.11 4.15 6.60
N PHE A 150 -8.95 5.44 6.93
CA PHE A 150 -8.50 6.46 5.96
C PHE A 150 -7.11 6.17 5.40
N VAL A 151 -6.17 5.76 6.24
CA VAL A 151 -4.81 5.43 5.80
C VAL A 151 -4.82 4.17 4.94
N GLY A 152 -5.62 3.15 5.31
CA GLY A 152 -5.81 1.95 4.49
C GLY A 152 -6.36 2.28 3.10
N THR A 153 -7.43 3.09 3.04
CA THR A 153 -8.02 3.54 1.79
C THR A 153 -7.04 4.36 0.97
N GLY A 154 -6.33 5.30 1.61
CA GLY A 154 -5.34 6.15 0.94
C GLY A 154 -4.19 5.36 0.29
N ARG A 155 -3.78 4.24 0.91
CA ARG A 155 -2.74 3.36 0.36
C ARG A 155 -3.20 2.61 -0.88
N TYR A 156 -4.41 2.06 -0.87
CA TYR A 156 -4.96 1.32 -2.01
C TYR A 156 -5.60 2.22 -3.07
N PHE A 157 -5.78 3.52 -2.80
CA PHE A 157 -6.53 4.43 -3.68
C PHE A 157 -5.94 4.56 -5.10
N SER A 158 -4.60 4.51 -5.23
CA SER A 158 -3.93 4.62 -6.54
C SER A 158 -4.19 3.41 -7.43
N ASP A 159 -4.37 2.24 -6.82
CA ASP A 159 -4.44 0.96 -7.50
C ASP A 159 -5.91 0.54 -7.70
N LEU A 160 -6.83 1.11 -6.92
CA LEU A 160 -8.26 0.88 -7.02
C LEU A 160 -8.83 1.19 -8.42
N HIS A 161 -9.70 0.33 -8.93
CA HIS A 161 -10.37 0.53 -10.21
C HIS A 161 -11.11 1.87 -10.30
N ARG A 162 -11.09 2.51 -11.48
CA ARG A 162 -11.61 3.88 -11.71
C ARG A 162 -13.05 4.09 -11.20
N ILE A 163 -13.89 3.06 -11.31
CA ILE A 163 -15.30 3.09 -10.88
C ILE A 163 -15.46 2.84 -9.38
N LEU A 164 -14.58 2.05 -8.75
CA LEU A 164 -14.67 1.73 -7.33
C LEU A 164 -14.24 2.90 -6.44
N ARG A 165 -13.28 3.73 -6.89
CA ARG A 165 -12.82 4.94 -6.15
C ARG A 165 -13.95 5.82 -5.61
N PRO A 166 -14.90 6.32 -6.42
CA PRO A 166 -15.98 7.17 -5.91
C PRO A 166 -16.95 6.40 -4.99
N ILE A 167 -17.14 5.10 -5.21
CA ILE A 167 -18.03 4.27 -4.38
C ILE A 167 -17.46 4.12 -2.96
N ILE A 168 -16.16 3.83 -2.85
CA ILE A 168 -15.51 3.68 -1.53
C ILE A 168 -15.53 5.00 -0.76
N ILE A 169 -15.19 6.12 -1.41
CA ILE A 169 -15.27 7.44 -0.78
C ILE A 169 -16.70 7.74 -0.30
N LEU A 170 -17.73 7.42 -1.10
CA LEU A 170 -19.12 7.62 -0.70
C LEU A 170 -19.48 6.80 0.56
N ILE A 171 -19.04 5.54 0.62
CA ILE A 171 -19.24 4.67 1.78
C ILE A 171 -18.55 5.26 3.03
N GLU A 172 -17.32 5.74 2.90
CA GLU A 172 -16.59 6.36 4.02
C GLU A 172 -17.28 7.63 4.53
N ILE A 173 -17.79 8.47 3.62
CA ILE A 173 -18.56 9.66 3.98
C ILE A 173 -19.81 9.26 4.77
N LEU A 174 -20.56 8.27 4.27
CA LEU A 174 -21.75 7.76 4.97
C LEU A 174 -21.41 7.18 6.34
N LEU A 175 -20.27 6.50 6.48
CA LEU A 175 -19.76 5.98 7.75
C LEU A 175 -19.48 7.12 8.72
N VAL A 176 -18.76 8.17 8.31
CA VAL A 176 -18.46 9.32 9.18
C VAL A 176 -19.76 10.02 9.62
N ILE A 177 -20.70 10.23 8.69
CA ILE A 177 -22.01 10.82 9.00
C ILE A 177 -22.78 9.96 10.02
N PHE A 178 -22.78 8.64 9.84
CA PHE A 178 -23.42 7.70 10.76
C PHE A 178 -22.82 7.79 12.17
N VAL A 179 -21.49 7.80 12.27
CA VAL A 179 -20.78 7.95 13.55
C VAL A 179 -21.10 9.28 14.22
N ALA A 180 -21.07 10.38 13.46
CA ALA A 180 -21.38 11.72 13.96
C ALA A 180 -22.81 11.79 14.51
N TYR A 181 -23.80 11.30 13.76
CA TYR A 181 -25.20 11.30 14.18
C TYR A 181 -25.43 10.47 15.45
N LYS A 182 -24.81 9.29 15.52
CA LYS A 182 -24.97 8.40 16.68
C LYS A 182 -24.31 8.96 17.95
N LYS A 183 -23.22 9.71 17.81
CA LYS A 183 -22.55 10.37 18.93
C LYS A 183 -23.31 11.62 19.41
N ILE A 184 -23.98 12.35 18.53
CA ILE A 184 -24.80 13.52 18.91
C ILE A 184 -26.04 13.10 19.72
N LYS A 185 -26.62 11.93 19.43
CA LYS A 185 -27.85 11.45 20.10
C LYS A 185 -27.60 10.85 21.50
N LYS A 186 -26.35 10.62 21.91
CA LYS A 186 -25.96 9.92 23.15
C LYS A 186 -25.26 10.87 24.12
#